data_AF-A0A091BL30-F1
#
_entry.id   AF-A0A091BL30-F1
#
_cell.length_a   1.000
_cell.length_b   1.000
_cell.length_c   1.000
_cell.angle_alpha   90.00
_cell.angle_beta   90.00
_cell.angle_gamma   90.00
#
_symmetry.space_group_name_H-M   'P 1'
#
loop_
_entity.id
_entity.type
_entity.pdbx_description
1 polymer ?
#
loop_
_entity_poly.entity_id
_entity_poly.type
_entity_poly.pdbx_seq_one_letter_code
_entity_poly.pdbx_strand_id
1 'polypeptide(L)'
;MSTPMPLPFRRRVLVAALAAALVSGVALADSATVLKATDLRAEPNASAPVAGQVKPRDTVEVTAREGAWMNVTTAAGQAGWARMLNFRGVASADADRGSGADVGALFRAGSTGATATTGARALDAEDLRTAAPDTMALAQLDGFASSRDEASSFAGQAPVQAQRVDYLPEPRRSGRRSR
;
A
#
# COMPACT_ATOMS: atom_id res chain seq x y z
N MET A 1 -12.64 54.46 50.49
CA MET A 1 -13.86 54.25 49.69
C MET A 1 -13.51 54.59 48.24
N SER A 2 -12.91 53.66 47.49
CA SER A 2 -12.54 53.88 46.08
C SER A 2 -13.09 52.74 45.25
N THR A 3 -13.92 53.10 44.28
CA THR A 3 -14.60 52.24 43.31
C THR A 3 -13.62 51.68 42.28
N PRO A 4 -13.76 50.41 41.82
CA PRO A 4 -12.94 49.89 40.72
C PRO A 4 -13.46 50.35 39.36
N MET A 5 -12.51 50.80 38.53
CA MET A 5 -12.69 51.29 37.16
C MET A 5 -13.14 50.18 36.18
N PRO A 6 -14.06 50.44 35.23
CA PRO A 6 -14.51 49.45 34.27
C PRO A 6 -13.48 49.23 33.15
N LEU A 7 -13.12 47.97 32.90
CA LEU A 7 -12.20 47.57 31.84
C LEU A 7 -12.85 47.70 30.43
N PRO A 8 -12.13 48.20 29.41
CA PRO A 8 -12.70 48.55 28.11
C PRO A 8 -13.07 47.33 27.24
N PHE A 9 -14.22 47.45 26.56
CA PHE A 9 -14.86 46.49 25.65
C PHE A 9 -13.96 45.86 24.56
N ARG A 10 -12.84 46.50 24.21
CA ARG A 10 -11.89 46.00 23.19
C ARG A 10 -11.16 44.73 23.60
N ARG A 11 -11.01 44.47 24.91
CA ARG A 11 -10.39 43.26 25.43
C ARG A 11 -11.31 42.03 25.30
N ARG A 12 -12.64 42.24 25.29
CA ARG A 12 -13.63 41.16 25.13
C ARG A 12 -13.73 40.68 23.68
N VAL A 13 -13.56 41.58 22.70
CA VAL A 13 -13.57 41.22 21.26
C VAL A 13 -12.31 40.43 20.87
N LEU A 14 -11.14 40.77 21.44
CA LEU A 14 -9.89 40.03 21.21
C LEU A 14 -9.88 38.63 21.84
N VAL A 15 -10.52 38.45 23.01
CA VAL A 15 -10.66 37.12 23.63
C VAL A 15 -11.66 36.25 22.86
N ALA A 16 -12.72 36.84 22.30
CA ALA A 16 -13.68 36.11 21.46
C ALA A 16 -13.07 35.65 20.11
N ALA A 17 -12.16 36.42 19.51
CA ALA A 17 -11.48 36.04 18.28
C ALA A 17 -10.41 34.94 18.50
N LEU A 18 -9.78 34.89 19.67
CA LEU A 18 -8.82 33.84 20.01
C LEU A 18 -9.49 32.50 20.37
N ALA A 19 -10.73 32.54 20.87
CA ALA A 19 -11.52 31.34 21.16
C ALA A 19 -12.12 30.67 19.91
N ALA A 20 -12.26 31.39 18.79
CA ALA A 20 -12.81 30.85 17.55
C ALA A 20 -11.79 30.13 16.65
N ALA A 21 -10.49 30.22 16.95
CA ALA A 21 -9.42 29.58 16.16
C ALA A 21 -9.03 28.17 16.65
N LEU A 22 -9.70 27.64 17.68
CA LEU A 22 -9.38 26.34 18.30
C LEU A 22 -10.34 25.21 17.92
N VAL A 23 -11.31 25.46 17.04
CA VAL A 23 -12.28 24.45 16.59
C VAL A 23 -11.75 23.74 15.33
N SER A 24 -11.23 22.54 15.58
CA SER A 24 -11.46 21.33 14.79
C SER A 24 -10.62 21.09 13.53
N GLY A 25 -9.40 20.63 13.75
CA GLY A 25 -8.82 19.56 12.91
C GLY A 25 -9.03 18.21 13.60
N VAL A 26 -10.16 17.54 13.38
CA VAL A 26 -10.26 16.11 13.68
C VAL A 26 -9.47 15.40 12.58
N ALA A 27 -8.25 15.00 12.90
CA ALA A 27 -7.55 14.01 12.08
C ALA A 27 -8.42 12.75 12.11
N LEU A 28 -9.05 12.42 10.98
CA LEU A 28 -9.73 11.15 10.80
C LEU A 28 -8.65 10.08 10.88
N ALA A 29 -8.59 9.41 12.03
CA ALA A 29 -7.65 8.33 12.22
C ALA A 29 -8.15 7.09 11.46
N ASP A 30 -7.35 6.60 10.53
CA ASP A 30 -7.66 5.39 9.77
C ASP A 30 -7.66 4.19 10.73
N SER A 31 -8.80 3.50 10.88
CA SER A 31 -8.87 2.26 11.65
C SER A 31 -8.52 1.05 10.78
N ALA A 32 -7.80 0.09 11.33
CA ALA A 32 -7.46 -1.17 10.68
C ALA A 32 -7.75 -2.38 11.60
N THR A 33 -8.13 -3.50 11.00
CA THR A 33 -8.34 -4.77 11.71
C THR A 33 -7.16 -5.70 11.47
N VAL A 34 -6.61 -6.27 12.53
CA VAL A 34 -5.51 -7.23 12.47
C VAL A 34 -6.02 -8.56 11.88
N LEU A 35 -5.35 -9.07 10.84
CA LEU A 35 -5.70 -10.34 10.18
C LEU A 35 -5.12 -11.55 10.91
N LYS A 36 -3.92 -11.42 11.48
CA LYS A 36 -3.22 -12.49 12.22
C LYS A 36 -2.33 -11.92 13.32
N ALA A 37 -1.95 -12.75 14.28
CA ALA A 37 -1.04 -12.37 15.36
C ALA A 37 0.23 -11.73 14.78
N THR A 38 0.59 -10.55 15.26
CA THR A 38 1.66 -9.73 14.68
C THR A 38 2.42 -9.01 15.77
N ASP A 39 3.74 -9.09 15.70
CA ASP A 39 4.63 -8.32 16.56
C ASP A 39 4.70 -6.86 16.08
N LEU A 40 4.55 -5.94 17.02
CA LEU A 40 4.80 -4.52 16.84
C LEU A 40 6.28 -4.26 17.08
N ARG A 41 6.95 -3.59 16.15
CA ARG A 41 8.38 -3.25 16.22
C ARG A 41 8.59 -1.78 16.53
N ALA A 42 9.75 -1.46 17.10
CA ALA A 42 10.10 -0.08 17.42
C ALA A 42 10.29 0.80 16.16
N GLU A 43 10.71 0.20 15.04
CA GLU A 43 11.02 0.89 13.78
C GLU A 43 10.46 0.11 12.56
N PRO A 44 10.29 0.77 11.39
CA PRO A 44 9.78 0.15 10.15
C PRO A 44 10.84 -0.71 9.45
N ASN A 45 11.48 -1.62 10.17
CA ASN A 45 12.41 -2.60 9.61
C ASN A 45 12.33 -3.96 10.32
N ALA A 46 12.79 -5.02 9.65
CA ALA A 46 12.61 -6.40 10.13
C ALA A 46 13.58 -6.79 11.27
N SER A 47 14.62 -6.00 11.50
CA SER A 47 15.63 -6.26 12.54
C SER A 47 15.34 -5.47 13.83
N ALA A 48 14.41 -4.51 13.78
CA ALA A 48 14.06 -3.66 14.91
C ALA A 48 13.50 -4.47 16.08
N PRO A 49 13.81 -4.08 17.34
CA PRO A 49 13.28 -4.75 18.52
C PRO A 49 11.75 -4.81 18.53
N VAL A 50 11.21 -5.90 19.08
CA VAL A 50 9.77 -6.06 19.28
C VAL A 50 9.36 -5.23 20.50
N ALA A 51 8.47 -4.27 20.27
CA ALA A 51 7.91 -3.35 21.27
C ALA A 51 6.55 -3.84 21.84
N GLY A 52 5.88 -4.78 21.16
CA GLY A 52 4.62 -5.33 21.60
C GLY A 52 4.06 -6.37 20.64
N GLN A 53 2.84 -6.83 20.88
CA GLN A 53 2.16 -7.78 20.01
C GLN A 53 0.66 -7.52 19.99
N VAL A 54 0.05 -7.68 18.82
CA VAL A 54 -1.40 -7.57 18.61
C VAL A 54 -1.99 -8.90 18.17
N LYS A 55 -3.25 -9.14 18.56
CA LYS A 55 -3.94 -10.40 18.28
C LYS A 55 -4.79 -10.27 17.01
N PRO A 56 -5.08 -11.40 16.33
CA PRO A 56 -6.04 -11.40 15.23
C PRO A 56 -7.38 -10.81 15.68
N ARG A 57 -8.03 -10.06 14.78
CA ARG A 57 -9.30 -9.33 14.97
C ARG A 57 -9.25 -8.11 15.88
N ASP A 58 -8.10 -7.78 16.48
CA ASP A 58 -7.95 -6.50 17.17
C ASP A 58 -8.14 -5.34 16.19
N THR A 59 -8.80 -4.28 16.64
CA THR A 59 -8.88 -3.03 15.89
C THR A 59 -7.80 -2.09 16.40
N VAL A 60 -7.04 -1.53 15.46
CA VAL A 60 -5.95 -0.60 15.73
C VAL A 60 -6.16 0.68 14.93
N GLU A 61 -5.63 1.76 15.47
CA GLU A 61 -5.58 3.05 14.80
C GLU A 61 -4.26 3.15 14.03
N VAL A 62 -4.31 3.60 12.79
CA VAL A 62 -3.13 3.79 11.95
C VAL A 62 -2.65 5.22 12.10
N THR A 63 -1.44 5.37 12.65
CA THR A 63 -0.85 6.69 12.93
C THR A 63 0.15 7.12 11.86
N ALA A 64 0.82 6.17 11.19
CA ALA A 64 1.75 6.45 10.10
C ALA A 64 1.94 5.27 9.16
N ARG A 65 2.47 5.52 7.96
CA ARG A 65 2.80 4.50 6.95
C ARG A 65 4.17 4.80 6.36
N GLU A 66 5.00 3.77 6.22
CA GLU A 66 6.34 3.87 5.62
C GLU A 66 6.66 2.61 4.81
N GLY A 67 6.63 2.72 3.49
CA GLY A 67 6.81 1.58 2.58
C GLY A 67 5.81 0.44 2.86
N ALA A 68 6.32 -0.74 3.20
CA ALA A 68 5.52 -1.92 3.55
C ALA A 68 5.12 -2.00 5.03
N TRP A 69 5.40 -0.94 5.81
CA TRP A 69 5.17 -0.85 7.24
C TRP A 69 4.08 0.16 7.58
N MET A 70 3.43 -0.09 8.71
CA MET A 70 2.37 0.73 9.25
C MET A 70 2.60 0.88 10.75
N ASN A 71 2.64 2.12 11.22
CA ASN A 71 2.63 2.41 12.64
C ASN A 71 1.18 2.38 13.11
N VAL A 72 0.93 1.60 14.15
CA VAL A 72 -0.40 1.40 14.69
C VAL A 72 -0.42 1.61 16.19
N THR A 73 -1.53 2.11 16.70
CA THR A 73 -1.81 2.25 18.12
C THR A 73 -3.04 1.42 18.47
N THR A 74 -2.94 0.60 19.50
CA THR A 74 -4.05 -0.18 20.05
C THR A 74 -4.87 0.66 21.02
N ALA A 75 -6.12 0.29 21.27
CA ALA A 75 -6.93 0.92 22.32
C ALA A 75 -6.31 0.78 23.73
N ALA A 76 -5.45 -0.21 23.94
CA ALA A 76 -4.70 -0.41 25.18
C ALA A 76 -3.45 0.50 25.28
N GLY A 77 -3.19 1.36 24.30
CA GLY A 77 -2.05 2.29 24.27
C GLY A 77 -0.73 1.70 23.78
N GLN A 78 -0.69 0.43 23.38
CA GLN A 78 0.49 -0.14 22.72
C GLN A 78 0.62 0.43 21.32
N ALA A 79 1.81 0.89 20.95
CA ALA A 79 2.10 1.43 19.63
C ALA A 79 3.34 0.77 19.01
N GLY A 80 3.40 0.71 17.68
CA GLY A 80 4.58 0.28 16.96
C GLY A 80 4.31 -0.10 15.52
N TRP A 81 5.38 -0.49 14.84
CA TRP A 81 5.40 -0.77 13.41
C TRP A 81 5.13 -2.24 13.10
N ALA A 82 4.22 -2.48 12.16
CA ALA A 82 3.89 -3.81 11.69
C ALA A 82 3.71 -3.82 10.17
N ARG A 83 3.77 -5.00 9.55
CA ARG A 83 3.62 -5.15 8.09
C ARG A 83 2.18 -4.84 7.69
N MET A 84 2.00 -3.96 6.70
CA MET A 84 0.68 -3.53 6.23
C MET A 84 -0.22 -4.71 5.78
N LEU A 85 0.38 -5.76 5.22
CA LEU A 85 -0.31 -6.99 4.77
C LEU A 85 -0.99 -7.76 5.92
N ASN A 86 -0.62 -7.49 7.17
CA ASN A 86 -1.24 -8.12 8.33
C ASN A 86 -2.54 -7.42 8.74
N PHE A 87 -2.99 -6.40 8.03
CA PHE A 87 -4.17 -5.61 8.37
C PHE A 87 -5.17 -5.56 7.22
N ARG A 88 -6.45 -5.46 7.58
CA ARG A 88 -7.59 -5.25 6.66
C ARG A 88 -8.27 -3.94 7.02
N GLY A 89 -8.79 -3.24 6.00
CA GLY A 89 -9.60 -2.04 6.22
C GLY A 89 -8.79 -0.76 6.39
N VAL A 90 -7.53 -0.72 5.92
CA VAL A 90 -6.80 0.53 5.64
C VAL A 90 -7.48 1.29 4.49
N ALA A 91 -8.71 1.74 4.73
CA ALA A 91 -9.38 2.72 3.91
C ALA A 91 -8.64 4.02 4.18
N SER A 92 -7.68 4.32 3.31
CA SER A 92 -7.29 5.71 3.09
C SER A 92 -8.56 6.53 2.92
N ALA A 93 -8.60 7.72 3.52
CA ALA A 93 -9.62 8.75 3.31
C ALA A 93 -9.75 9.17 1.83
N ASP A 94 -10.21 8.25 1.00
CA ASP A 94 -10.67 8.40 -0.38
C ASP A 94 -12.09 7.80 -0.41
N ALA A 95 -12.91 8.21 0.56
CA ALA A 95 -14.32 7.86 0.66
C ALA A 95 -15.19 8.64 -0.34
N ASP A 96 -14.67 8.82 -1.57
CA ASP A 96 -15.42 9.36 -2.71
C ASP A 96 -15.19 8.54 -3.99
N ARG A 97 -14.93 7.24 -3.84
CA ARG A 97 -15.10 6.27 -4.93
C ARG A 97 -16.11 5.21 -4.50
N GLY A 98 -17.27 5.28 -5.15
CA GLY A 98 -18.43 4.45 -4.87
C GLY A 98 -18.11 2.96 -4.76
N SER A 99 -18.57 2.40 -3.64
CA SER A 99 -19.11 1.05 -3.46
C SER A 99 -18.97 0.07 -4.63
N GLY A 100 -18.20 -1.00 -4.41
CA GLY A 100 -18.42 -2.31 -5.03
C GLY A 100 -17.70 -2.62 -6.35
N ALA A 101 -17.06 -1.66 -7.02
CA ALA A 101 -16.42 -1.89 -8.32
C ALA A 101 -14.98 -2.43 -8.24
N ASP A 102 -14.25 -2.19 -7.14
CA ASP A 102 -12.81 -2.45 -7.07
C ASP A 102 -12.42 -3.90 -6.77
N VAL A 103 -13.34 -4.68 -6.19
CA VAL A 103 -13.11 -6.14 -6.02
C VAL A 103 -13.08 -6.82 -7.39
N GLY A 104 -13.90 -6.37 -8.34
CA GLY A 104 -13.93 -6.89 -9.71
C GLY A 104 -12.68 -6.54 -10.53
N ALA A 105 -12.00 -5.43 -10.21
CA ALA A 105 -10.72 -5.08 -10.83
C ALA A 105 -9.59 -6.01 -10.36
N LEU A 106 -9.61 -6.44 -9.10
CA LEU A 106 -8.67 -7.42 -8.56
C LEU A 106 -8.89 -8.82 -9.16
N PHE A 107 -10.14 -9.24 -9.37
CA PHE A 107 -10.43 -10.51 -10.05
C PHE A 107 -10.06 -10.48 -11.55
N ARG A 108 -10.20 -9.34 -12.23
CA ARG A 108 -9.76 -9.20 -13.63
C ARG A 108 -8.24 -9.20 -13.78
N ALA A 109 -7.50 -8.65 -12.83
CA ALA A 109 -6.05 -8.71 -12.80
C ALA A 109 -5.51 -10.16 -12.78
N GLY A 110 -6.28 -11.13 -12.26
CA GLY A 110 -5.91 -12.56 -12.30
C GLY A 110 -6.15 -13.25 -13.65
N SER A 111 -6.95 -12.67 -14.55
CA SER A 111 -7.42 -13.34 -15.78
C SER A 111 -6.72 -12.93 -17.08
N THR A 112 -5.89 -11.88 -17.04
CA THR A 112 -5.15 -11.41 -18.23
C THR A 112 -3.66 -11.41 -17.95
N GLY A 113 -3.03 -12.59 -17.85
CA GLY A 113 -1.57 -12.76 -17.97
C GLY A 113 -0.69 -11.82 -17.14
N ALA A 114 -1.23 -11.20 -16.10
CA ALA A 114 -0.50 -10.35 -15.20
C ALA A 114 -0.03 -11.27 -14.08
N THR A 115 1.21 -11.70 -14.19
CA THR A 115 2.00 -12.11 -13.04
C THR A 115 1.95 -10.95 -12.05
N ALA A 116 0.94 -10.97 -11.17
CA ALA A 116 0.82 -10.07 -10.06
C ALA A 116 1.92 -10.44 -9.05
N THR A 117 3.16 -10.10 -9.39
CA THR A 117 4.19 -9.88 -8.38
C THR A 117 3.66 -8.71 -7.56
N THR A 118 3.36 -8.97 -6.29
CA THR A 118 2.99 -7.99 -5.27
C THR A 118 4.18 -7.04 -4.98
N GLY A 119 4.69 -6.37 -6.01
CA GLY A 119 5.88 -5.50 -5.98
C GLY A 119 5.72 -4.20 -6.77
N ALA A 120 4.65 -4.02 -7.55
CA ALA A 120 4.42 -2.78 -8.30
C ALA A 120 3.55 -1.77 -7.50
N ARG A 121 3.99 -1.40 -6.30
CA ARG A 121 3.45 -0.22 -5.59
C ARG A 121 4.45 0.93 -5.48
N ALA A 122 5.57 0.84 -6.20
CA ALA A 122 6.69 1.79 -6.13
C ALA A 122 7.22 2.21 -7.53
N LEU A 123 6.42 2.03 -8.58
CA LEU A 123 6.77 2.51 -9.92
C LEU A 123 5.60 3.37 -10.41
N ASP A 124 5.82 4.68 -10.48
CA ASP A 124 4.82 5.63 -10.93
C ASP A 124 4.79 5.65 -12.47
N ALA A 125 3.68 6.12 -13.06
CA ALA A 125 3.56 6.21 -14.53
C ALA A 125 4.60 7.18 -15.16
N GLU A 126 5.23 8.03 -14.35
CA GLU A 126 6.34 8.90 -14.74
C GLU A 126 7.69 8.17 -14.68
N ASP A 127 7.93 7.38 -13.65
CA ASP A 127 9.14 6.57 -13.49
C ASP A 127 9.27 5.57 -14.64
N LEU A 128 8.16 4.94 -15.06
CA LEU A 128 8.15 4.05 -16.21
C LEU A 128 8.41 4.77 -17.54
N ARG A 129 8.09 6.06 -17.65
CA ARG A 129 8.33 6.86 -18.87
C ARG A 129 9.78 7.32 -18.98
N THR A 130 10.43 7.54 -17.85
CA THR A 130 11.81 8.03 -17.77
C THR A 130 12.83 6.93 -17.50
N ALA A 131 12.39 5.72 -17.14
CA ALA A 131 13.24 4.56 -16.92
C ALA A 131 14.13 4.29 -18.15
N ALA A 132 15.44 4.25 -17.91
CA ALA A 132 16.43 3.87 -18.89
C ALA A 132 16.82 2.39 -18.70
N PRO A 133 17.05 1.63 -19.79
CA PRO A 133 17.49 0.24 -19.69
C PRO A 133 18.93 0.15 -19.18
N ASP A 134 19.16 -0.71 -18.19
CA ASP A 134 20.50 -1.09 -17.74
C ASP A 134 21.07 -2.16 -18.68
N THR A 135 21.93 -1.73 -19.61
CA THR A 135 22.55 -2.61 -20.61
C THR A 135 23.62 -3.52 -20.03
N MET A 136 24.24 -3.15 -18.90
CA MET A 136 25.23 -3.99 -18.23
C MET A 136 24.53 -5.14 -17.51
N ALA A 137 23.42 -4.87 -16.83
CA ALA A 137 22.59 -5.90 -16.23
C ALA A 137 21.98 -6.83 -17.30
N LEU A 138 21.60 -6.29 -18.47
CA LEU A 138 21.12 -7.09 -19.59
C LEU A 138 22.20 -8.06 -20.10
N ALA A 139 23.45 -7.58 -20.26
CA ALA A 139 24.55 -8.44 -20.67
C ALA A 139 24.88 -9.53 -19.64
N GLN A 140 24.71 -9.24 -18.34
CA GLN A 140 24.83 -10.25 -17.29
C GLN A 140 23.71 -11.30 -17.38
N LEU A 141 22.48 -10.88 -17.69
CA LEU A 141 21.33 -11.77 -17.87
C LEU A 141 21.55 -12.74 -19.05
N ASP A 142 22.09 -12.24 -20.16
CA ASP A 142 22.40 -13.05 -21.34
C ASP A 142 23.36 -14.21 -21.02
N GLY A 143 24.25 -14.04 -20.03
CA GLY A 143 25.15 -15.09 -19.55
C GLY A 143 24.45 -16.27 -18.85
N PHE A 144 23.20 -16.09 -18.39
CA PHE A 144 22.39 -17.15 -17.79
C PHE A 144 21.43 -17.82 -18.78
N ALA A 145 21.40 -17.37 -20.04
CA ALA A 145 20.53 -17.95 -21.05
C ALA A 145 21.03 -19.34 -21.45
N SER A 146 20.23 -20.38 -21.17
CA SER A 146 20.51 -21.73 -21.67
C SER A 146 20.20 -21.84 -23.16
N SER A 147 21.05 -22.56 -23.88
CA SER A 147 20.86 -22.79 -25.32
C SER A 147 19.72 -23.78 -25.58
N ARG A 148 19.14 -23.73 -26.79
CA ARG A 148 18.12 -24.71 -27.20
C ARG A 148 18.62 -26.15 -27.09
N ASP A 149 19.88 -26.39 -27.46
CA ASP A 149 20.48 -27.73 -27.47
C ASP A 149 20.68 -28.26 -26.05
N GLU A 150 21.16 -27.41 -25.13
CA GLU A 150 21.31 -27.73 -23.71
C GLU A 150 19.94 -28.02 -23.06
N ALA A 151 18.94 -27.17 -23.33
CA ALA A 151 17.57 -27.39 -22.86
C ALA A 151 16.97 -28.70 -23.39
N SER A 152 17.21 -29.05 -24.66
CA SER A 152 16.73 -30.31 -25.25
C SER A 152 17.42 -31.54 -24.64
N SER A 153 18.71 -31.43 -24.34
CA SER A 153 19.50 -32.51 -23.73
C SER A 153 19.10 -32.72 -22.27
N PHE A 154 18.82 -31.64 -21.53
CA PHE A 154 18.28 -31.71 -20.17
C PHE A 154 16.88 -32.32 -20.16
N ALA A 155 15.99 -31.90 -21.08
CA ALA A 155 14.66 -32.47 -21.21
C ALA A 155 14.70 -33.98 -21.47
N GLY A 156 15.63 -34.46 -22.31
CA GLY A 156 15.80 -35.89 -22.59
C GLY A 156 16.24 -36.76 -21.41
N GLN A 157 16.72 -36.16 -20.31
CA GLN A 157 17.09 -36.89 -19.08
C GLN A 157 15.87 -37.22 -18.21
N ALA A 158 14.72 -36.60 -18.48
CA ALA A 158 13.46 -36.84 -17.78
C ALA A 158 12.45 -37.48 -18.75
N PRO A 159 11.44 -38.23 -18.24
CA PRO A 159 10.37 -38.81 -19.07
C PRO A 159 9.34 -37.74 -19.49
N VAL A 160 9.80 -36.64 -20.08
CA VAL A 160 8.94 -35.54 -20.54
C VAL A 160 8.47 -35.80 -21.96
N GLN A 161 7.19 -35.55 -22.22
CA GLN A 161 6.59 -35.68 -23.55
C GLN A 161 6.48 -34.30 -24.19
N ALA A 162 6.90 -34.17 -25.44
CA ALA A 162 6.76 -32.92 -26.18
C ALA A 162 5.27 -32.63 -26.45
N GLN A 163 4.78 -31.51 -25.92
CA GLN A 163 3.43 -31.02 -26.20
C GLN A 163 3.51 -29.73 -27.00
N ARG A 164 2.80 -29.65 -28.13
CA ARG A 164 2.57 -28.37 -28.79
C ARG A 164 1.51 -27.61 -28.03
N VAL A 165 1.83 -26.37 -27.66
CA VAL A 165 0.88 -25.43 -27.07
C VAL A 165 0.61 -24.37 -28.14
N ASP A 166 -0.65 -24.20 -28.51
CA ASP A 166 -1.06 -23.17 -29.45
C ASP A 166 -0.85 -21.78 -28.82
N TYR A 167 -0.51 -20.80 -29.66
CA TYR A 167 -0.38 -19.42 -29.20
C TYR A 167 -1.71 -18.91 -28.64
N LEU A 168 -1.61 -18.08 -27.59
CA LEU A 168 -2.77 -17.41 -27.04
C LEU A 168 -3.44 -16.55 -28.14
N PRO A 169 -4.78 -16.54 -28.23
CA PRO A 169 -5.48 -15.74 -29.21
C PRO A 169 -5.20 -14.25 -28.97
N GLU A 170 -5.02 -13.48 -30.04
CA GLU A 170 -4.79 -12.05 -29.92
C GLU A 170 -5.95 -11.37 -29.18
N PRO A 171 -5.66 -10.46 -28.23
CA PRO A 171 -6.69 -9.74 -27.52
C PRO A 171 -7.50 -8.90 -28.52
N ARG A 172 -8.82 -9.16 -28.57
CA ARG A 172 -9.73 -8.44 -29.47
C ARG A 172 -9.65 -6.95 -29.18
N ARG A 173 -9.13 -6.15 -30.11
CA ARG A 173 -9.22 -4.68 -30.09
C ARG A 173 -10.70 -4.30 -30.12
N SER A 174 -11.28 -3.96 -28.96
CA SER A 174 -12.62 -3.37 -28.91
C SER A 174 -12.56 -1.98 -29.53
N GLY A 175 -13.08 -1.86 -30.76
CA GLY A 175 -13.19 -0.58 -31.47
C GLY A 175 -14.06 0.39 -30.69
N ARG A 176 -13.45 1.47 -30.19
CA ARG A 176 -14.16 2.64 -29.69
C ARG A 176 -14.88 3.28 -30.88
N ARG A 177 -16.19 3.01 -31.02
CA ARG A 177 -17.06 3.76 -31.92
C ARG A 177 -17.12 5.20 -31.42
N SER A 178 -16.45 6.11 -32.11
CA SER A 178 -16.73 7.54 -32.03
C SER A 178 -18.15 7.76 -32.56
N ARG A 179 -19.01 8.30 -31.70
CA ARG A 179 -20.20 9.03 -32.14
C ARG A 179 -19.84 10.50 -32.21
#